data_AF-A0AAV4KL68-F1
#
_entry.id   AF-A0AAV4KL68-F1
#
_cell.length_a   1.000
_cell.length_b   1.000
_cell.length_c   1.000
_cell.angle_alpha   90.00
_cell.angle_beta   90.00
_cell.angle_gamma   90.00
#
_symmetry.space_group_name_H-M   'P 1'
#
loop_
_entity.id
_entity.type
_entity.pdbx_description
1 polymer ?
#
loop_
_entity_poly.entity_id
_entity_poly.type
_entity_poly.pdbx_seq_one_letter_code
_entity_poly.pdbx_strand_id
1 'polypeptide(L)'
;MPRNYHSVANLLPDGRVFSGGGGLCGDRATNHADGSASAPPYLFNADGSSKPRPAITGGVPPRAAAGTALTVTTGGPVASFVLMRAAAATHSTDNDQRRVPLTSAPAGTGAYTVPPRPTRVWSCRTRTCSSPWTPRGCPAPPASSPSLTPRRDDGRTA
;
A
#
# COMPACT_ATOMS: atom_id res chain seq x y z
N MET A 1 -11.89 10.29 15.26
CA MET A 1 -13.20 9.64 15.01
C MET A 1 -13.11 8.18 15.46
N PRO A 2 -14.06 7.66 16.24
CA PRO A 2 -14.12 6.24 16.61
C PRO A 2 -14.26 5.34 15.37
N ARG A 3 -13.60 4.17 15.39
CA ARG A 3 -13.62 3.17 14.31
C ARG A 3 -13.99 1.82 14.91
N ASN A 4 -15.29 1.54 14.99
CA ASN A 4 -15.84 0.39 15.70
C ASN A 4 -16.49 -0.61 14.72
N TYR A 5 -17.69 -1.10 15.00
CA TYR A 5 -18.44 -1.99 14.12
C TYR A 5 -18.64 -1.39 12.72
N HIS A 6 -18.48 -2.21 11.67
CA HIS A 6 -18.42 -1.82 10.25
C HIS A 6 -17.25 -0.88 9.87
N SER A 7 -16.22 -0.76 10.70
CA SER A 7 -14.95 -0.13 10.27
C SER A 7 -14.03 -1.14 9.58
N VAL A 8 -13.07 -0.62 8.84
CA VAL A 8 -12.01 -1.39 8.17
C VAL A 8 -10.65 -0.73 8.39
N ALA A 9 -9.58 -1.52 8.26
CA ALA A 9 -8.23 -1.01 8.20
C ALA A 9 -7.37 -1.82 7.23
N ASN A 10 -6.66 -1.14 6.32
CA ASN A 10 -5.83 -1.78 5.29
C ASN A 10 -4.47 -1.07 5.16
N LEU A 11 -3.41 -1.85 4.92
CA LEU A 11 -2.11 -1.31 4.53
C LEU A 11 -2.17 -0.78 3.09
N LEU A 12 -1.74 0.46 2.89
CA LEU A 12 -1.63 1.10 1.59
C LEU A 12 -0.28 0.81 0.92
N PRO A 13 -0.19 0.85 -0.43
CA PRO A 13 1.07 0.62 -1.15
C PRO A 13 2.20 1.58 -0.78
N ASP A 14 1.87 2.76 -0.28
CA ASP A 14 2.84 3.76 0.20
C ASP A 14 3.27 3.53 1.66
N GLY A 15 2.83 2.46 2.32
CA GLY A 15 3.19 2.15 3.71
C GLY A 15 2.35 2.89 4.76
N ARG A 16 1.38 3.71 4.37
CA ARG A 16 0.41 4.24 5.33
C ARG A 16 -0.66 3.19 5.66
N VAL A 17 -1.41 3.43 6.73
CA VAL A 17 -2.56 2.60 7.13
C VAL A 17 -3.83 3.40 6.89
N PHE A 18 -4.70 2.92 6.02
CA PHE A 18 -6.06 3.44 5.90
C PHE A 18 -6.92 2.90 7.04
N SER A 19 -7.72 3.77 7.66
CA SER A 19 -8.78 3.40 8.59
C SER A 19 -10.04 4.21 8.29
N GLY A 20 -11.17 3.52 8.10
CA GLY A 20 -12.41 4.16 7.66
C GLY A 20 -13.64 3.36 8.00
N GLY A 21 -14.80 3.94 7.71
CA GLY A 21 -16.09 3.33 8.00
C GLY A 21 -16.46 3.40 9.48
N GLY A 22 -17.49 2.63 9.84
CA GLY A 22 -18.14 2.67 11.14
C GLY A 22 -19.64 2.99 11.01
N GLY A 23 -20.49 2.29 11.76
CA GLY A 23 -21.93 2.52 11.76
C GLY A 23 -22.66 1.70 10.72
N LEU A 24 -23.15 2.32 9.63
CA LEU A 24 -24.04 1.73 8.61
C LEU A 24 -25.33 1.15 9.24
N CYS A 25 -26.10 2.03 9.89
CA CYS A 25 -27.25 1.65 10.71
C CYS A 25 -28.49 2.54 10.49
N GLY A 26 -28.82 2.84 9.23
CA GLY A 26 -29.90 3.76 8.85
C GLY A 26 -29.48 5.22 9.07
N ASP A 27 -30.43 6.13 9.26
CA ASP A 27 -30.15 7.56 9.46
C ASP A 27 -29.68 7.86 10.89
N ARG A 28 -28.43 7.50 11.20
CA ARG A 28 -27.85 7.70 12.53
C ARG A 28 -26.57 8.52 12.49
N ALA A 29 -26.38 9.33 13.54
CA ALA A 29 -25.18 10.13 13.76
C ALA A 29 -23.90 9.28 13.98
N THR A 30 -24.04 7.97 14.20
CA THR A 30 -22.95 7.01 14.36
C THR A 30 -22.40 6.48 13.03
N ASN A 31 -22.96 6.90 11.90
CA ASN A 31 -22.43 6.54 10.58
C ASN A 31 -21.20 7.39 10.24
N HIS A 32 -20.16 6.73 9.79
CA HIS A 32 -18.93 7.36 9.35
C HIS A 32 -18.67 7.02 7.87
N ALA A 33 -19.12 7.89 6.97
CA ALA A 33 -18.86 7.80 5.53
C ALA A 33 -17.47 8.35 5.14
N ASP A 34 -16.53 8.32 6.10
CA ASP A 34 -15.21 8.92 5.98
C ASP A 34 -14.11 7.90 6.33
N GLY A 35 -12.87 8.32 6.07
CA GLY A 35 -11.67 7.54 6.36
C GLY A 35 -10.46 8.45 6.42
N SER A 36 -9.40 7.95 7.04
CA SER A 36 -8.12 8.64 7.11
C SER A 36 -6.97 7.66 6.87
N ALA A 37 -5.87 8.18 6.35
CA ALA A 37 -4.63 7.43 6.22
C ALA A 37 -3.63 7.94 7.28
N SER A 38 -3.20 7.05 8.17
CA SER A 38 -2.20 7.33 9.18
C SER A 38 -0.81 6.94 8.67
N ALA A 39 0.16 7.83 8.83
CA ALA A 39 1.56 7.59 8.50
C ALA A 39 2.31 7.07 9.75
N PRO A 40 2.84 5.84 9.74
CA PRO A 40 3.58 5.31 10.87
C PRO A 40 4.93 6.02 11.07
N PRO A 41 5.53 5.95 12.29
CA PRO A 41 6.79 6.64 12.61
C PRO A 41 7.96 6.32 11.67
N TYR A 42 7.99 5.14 11.06
CA TYR A 42 9.07 4.76 10.14
C TYR A 42 9.11 5.58 8.85
N LEU A 43 8.07 6.37 8.55
CA LEU A 43 8.01 7.27 7.40
C LEU A 43 8.61 8.66 7.69
N PHE A 44 9.04 8.91 8.93
CA PHE A 44 9.53 10.21 9.38
C PHE A 44 10.95 10.12 9.94
N ASN A 45 11.67 11.25 9.86
CA ASN A 45 12.89 11.50 10.61
C ASN A 45 12.54 11.87 12.06
N ALA A 46 13.55 11.98 12.92
CA ALA A 46 13.36 12.35 14.33
C ALA A 46 12.73 13.74 14.51
N ASP A 47 12.93 14.65 13.56
CA ASP A 47 12.35 16.00 13.53
C ASP A 47 10.92 16.05 12.96
N GLY A 48 10.34 14.90 12.60
CA GLY A 48 9.01 14.80 12.01
C GLY A 48 8.94 15.08 10.51
N SER A 49 10.05 15.41 9.85
CA SER A 49 10.09 15.54 8.38
C SER A 49 10.00 14.18 7.69
N SER A 50 9.55 14.17 6.43
CA SER A 50 9.46 12.93 5.64
C SER A 50 10.83 12.28 5.45
N LYS A 51 10.92 11.00 5.76
CA LYS A 51 12.14 10.21 5.58
C LYS A 51 12.30 9.79 4.11
N PRO A 52 13.50 9.96 3.49
CA PRO A 52 13.79 9.42 2.17
C PRO A 52 13.56 7.91 2.10
N ARG A 53 12.96 7.43 1.01
CA ARG A 53 12.59 6.02 0.83
C ARG A 53 13.42 5.40 -0.29
N PRO A 54 13.95 4.18 -0.12
CA PRO A 54 14.54 3.44 -1.23
C PRO A 54 13.51 3.22 -2.33
N ALA A 55 13.86 3.56 -3.57
CA ALA A 55 13.05 3.28 -4.74
C ALA A 55 13.49 1.94 -5.36
N ILE A 56 12.53 1.12 -5.76
CA ILE A 56 12.78 0.00 -6.68
C ILE A 56 12.87 0.60 -8.09
N THR A 57 14.02 0.44 -8.74
CA THR A 57 14.33 1.05 -10.04
C THR A 57 14.29 0.06 -11.20
N GLY A 58 14.24 -1.24 -10.93
CA GLY A 58 14.14 -2.25 -11.98
C GLY A 58 14.12 -3.70 -11.48
N GLY A 59 14.01 -4.62 -12.43
CA GLY A 59 14.18 -6.07 -12.22
C GLY A 59 12.97 -6.81 -11.62
N VAL A 60 11.90 -6.10 -11.24
CA VAL A 60 10.65 -6.72 -10.75
C VAL A 60 9.62 -6.79 -11.88
N PRO A 61 9.27 -7.99 -12.39
CA PRO A 61 8.24 -8.14 -13.40
C PRO A 61 6.83 -7.94 -12.80
N PRO A 62 5.81 -7.60 -13.61
CA PRO A 62 4.44 -7.45 -13.13
C PRO A 62 3.83 -8.77 -12.64
N ARG A 63 4.41 -9.91 -13.04
CA ARG A 63 4.06 -11.27 -12.62
C ARG A 63 5.32 -12.13 -12.54
N ALA A 64 5.39 -12.98 -11.53
CA ALA A 64 6.43 -13.99 -11.38
C ALA A 64 5.78 -15.32 -11.00
N ALA A 65 6.30 -16.42 -11.51
CA ALA A 65 5.82 -17.74 -11.13
C ALA A 65 6.29 -18.09 -9.70
N ALA A 66 5.54 -19.00 -9.09
CA ALA A 66 5.96 -19.63 -7.86
C ALA A 66 7.37 -20.23 -8.01
N GLY A 67 8.27 -19.96 -7.08
CA GLY A 67 9.61 -20.57 -7.14
C GLY A 67 10.61 -19.84 -8.04
N THR A 68 10.22 -18.74 -8.70
CA THR A 68 11.16 -17.93 -9.49
C THR A 68 11.99 -17.02 -8.58
N ALA A 69 13.31 -17.04 -8.77
CA ALA A 69 14.20 -16.04 -8.18
C ALA A 69 14.06 -14.70 -8.91
N LEU A 70 14.11 -13.60 -8.18
CA LEU A 70 14.02 -12.25 -8.74
C LEU A 70 15.34 -11.51 -8.53
N THR A 71 15.75 -10.70 -9.52
CA THR A 71 16.81 -9.71 -9.32
C THR A 71 16.14 -8.35 -9.18
N VAL A 72 16.31 -7.69 -8.04
CA VAL A 72 15.69 -6.39 -7.75
C VAL A 72 16.77 -5.32 -7.77
N THR A 73 16.56 -4.25 -8.54
CA THR A 73 17.44 -3.08 -8.54
C THR A 73 16.81 -1.95 -7.73
N THR A 74 17.61 -1.26 -6.92
CA THR A 74 17.18 -0.16 -6.06
C THR A 74 18.06 1.08 -6.23
N GLY A 75 17.50 2.25 -5.95
CA GLY A 75 18.22 3.54 -6.02
C GLY A 75 19.22 3.78 -4.88
N GLY A 76 19.32 2.86 -3.92
CA GLY A 76 20.23 2.93 -2.79
C GLY A 76 20.21 1.63 -1.97
N PRO A 77 21.05 1.52 -0.92
CA PRO A 77 21.14 0.33 -0.10
C PRO A 77 19.81 -0.02 0.57
N VAL A 78 19.42 -1.29 0.49
CA VAL A 78 18.23 -1.85 1.16
C VAL A 78 18.66 -2.95 2.12
N ALA A 79 18.18 -2.87 3.35
CA ALA A 79 18.52 -3.83 4.40
C ALA A 79 17.71 -5.12 4.34
N SER A 80 16.47 -5.08 3.85
CA SER A 80 15.60 -6.25 3.77
C SER A 80 14.46 -6.06 2.77
N PHE A 81 13.93 -7.19 2.30
CA PHE A 81 12.74 -7.25 1.46
C PHE A 81 11.64 -8.06 2.13
N VAL A 82 10.40 -7.63 1.93
CA VAL A 82 9.20 -8.36 2.34
C VAL A 82 8.20 -8.36 1.21
N LEU A 83 7.44 -9.45 1.07
CA LEU A 83 6.22 -9.43 0.29
C LEU A 83 5.02 -9.27 1.24
N MET A 84 4.14 -8.35 0.89
CA MET A 84 2.84 -8.18 1.52
C MET A 84 1.77 -8.61 0.53
N ARG A 85 0.89 -9.53 0.94
CA ARG A 85 -0.34 -9.79 0.16
C ARG A 85 -1.34 -8.67 0.43
N ALA A 86 -2.02 -8.23 -0.63
CA ALA A 86 -3.09 -7.24 -0.51
C ALA A 86 -4.18 -7.75 0.45
N ALA A 87 -4.67 -6.84 1.29
CA ALA A 87 -5.67 -7.06 2.32
C ALA A 87 -7.09 -6.91 1.74
N ALA A 88 -8.04 -7.69 2.26
CA ALA A 88 -9.47 -7.44 2.12
C ALA A 88 -10.11 -7.63 3.50
N ALA A 89 -10.63 -6.53 4.08
CA ALA A 89 -11.10 -6.50 5.45
C ALA A 89 -12.60 -6.18 5.52
N THR A 90 -13.31 -6.91 6.36
CA THR A 90 -14.69 -6.58 6.77
C THR A 90 -14.97 -7.20 8.13
N HIS A 91 -15.78 -6.54 8.98
CA HIS A 91 -16.19 -7.07 10.29
C HIS A 91 -15.01 -7.61 11.12
N SER A 92 -13.95 -6.80 11.23
CA SER A 92 -12.71 -7.16 11.95
C SER A 92 -11.96 -8.38 11.41
N THR A 93 -12.32 -8.86 10.22
CA THR A 93 -11.75 -10.06 9.60
C THR A 93 -10.98 -9.69 8.34
N ASP A 94 -9.72 -10.10 8.27
CA ASP A 94 -8.87 -10.09 7.08
C ASP A 94 -8.16 -11.44 6.99
N ASN A 95 -8.57 -12.27 6.02
CA ASN A 95 -7.98 -13.59 5.77
C ASN A 95 -6.89 -13.55 4.69
N ASP A 96 -6.63 -12.35 4.16
CA ASP A 96 -5.89 -12.16 2.94
C ASP A 96 -4.48 -11.63 3.21
N GLN A 97 -4.35 -10.64 4.10
CA GLN A 97 -3.07 -10.00 4.40
C GLN A 97 -2.10 -10.97 5.07
N ARG A 98 -0.90 -11.06 4.50
CA ARG A 98 0.21 -11.83 5.10
C ARG A 98 1.53 -11.14 4.79
N ARG A 99 2.44 -11.14 5.77
CA ARG A 99 3.82 -10.69 5.62
C ARG A 99 4.73 -11.88 5.39
N VAL A 100 5.45 -11.89 4.27
CA VAL A 100 6.44 -12.91 3.96
C VAL A 100 7.82 -12.24 3.89
N PRO A 101 8.69 -12.40 4.91
CA PRO A 101 10.05 -11.93 4.83
C PRO A 101 10.83 -12.74 3.80
N LEU A 102 11.66 -12.05 3.02
CA LEU A 102 12.46 -12.61 1.95
C LEU A 102 13.93 -12.55 2.34
N THR A 103 14.67 -13.62 2.05
CA THR A 103 16.13 -13.57 2.04
C THR A 103 16.58 -12.85 0.78
N SER A 104 17.66 -12.09 0.86
CA SER A 104 18.25 -11.39 -0.27
C SER A 104 19.76 -11.41 -0.19
N ALA A 105 20.43 -11.60 -1.32
CA ALA A 105 21.88 -11.54 -1.43
C ALA A 105 22.27 -10.38 -2.37
N PRO A 106 23.35 -9.63 -2.07
CA PRO A 106 23.88 -8.64 -3.01
C PRO A 106 24.23 -9.30 -4.36
N ALA A 107 23.86 -8.63 -5.45
CA ALA A 107 24.12 -9.05 -6.83
C ALA A 107 24.87 -8.00 -7.65
N GLY A 108 25.42 -6.98 -6.98
CA GLY A 108 26.05 -5.81 -7.58
C GLY A 108 25.61 -4.52 -6.87
N THR A 109 26.13 -3.38 -7.32
CA THR A 109 25.77 -2.07 -6.76
C THR A 109 24.29 -1.79 -6.95
N GLY A 110 23.54 -1.72 -5.85
CA GLY A 110 22.09 -1.49 -5.88
C GLY A 110 21.28 -2.64 -6.46
N ALA A 111 21.85 -3.84 -6.58
CA ALA A 111 21.16 -5.03 -7.11
C ALA A 111 21.13 -6.16 -6.07
N TYR A 112 20.01 -6.87 -5.99
CA TYR A 112 19.77 -7.92 -5.01
C TYR A 112 19.11 -9.14 -5.66
N THR A 113 19.67 -10.32 -5.46
CA THR A 113 18.99 -11.58 -5.78
C THR A 113 18.10 -11.97 -4.62
N VAL A 114 16.82 -12.16 -4.91
CA VAL A 114 15.77 -12.59 -3.99
C VAL A 114 15.34 -13.99 -4.41
N PRO A 115 15.92 -15.05 -3.82
CA PRO A 115 15.57 -16.42 -4.15
C PRO A 115 14.13 -16.74 -3.71
N PRO A 116 13.51 -17.77 -4.32
CA PRO A 116 12.25 -18.27 -3.85
C PRO A 116 12.36 -18.78 -2.42
N ARG A 117 11.27 -18.69 -1.66
CA ARG A 117 11.23 -19.26 -0.30
C ARG A 117 11.35 -20.79 -0.41
N PRO A 118 12.25 -21.44 0.34
CA PRO A 118 12.48 -22.89 0.24
C PRO A 118 11.32 -23.74 0.78
N THR A 119 10.36 -23.16 1.49
CA THR A 119 9.23 -23.89 2.07
C THR A 119 7.89 -23.26 1.71
N ARG A 120 7.09 -24.03 0.95
CA ARG A 120 5.67 -23.87 0.55
C ARG A 120 5.41 -23.10 -0.76
N VAL A 121 4.78 -23.86 -1.66
CA VAL A 121 4.20 -23.49 -2.96
C VAL A 121 3.43 -22.17 -2.88
N TRP A 122 3.69 -21.27 -3.83
CA TRP A 122 2.81 -20.14 -4.08
C TRP A 122 1.53 -20.65 -4.75
N SER A 123 0.49 -20.93 -3.98
CA SER A 123 -0.83 -21.29 -4.54
C SER A 123 -1.76 -20.07 -4.44
N CYS A 124 -1.79 -19.20 -5.46
CA CYS A 124 -2.93 -18.31 -5.71
C CYS A 124 -4.01 -19.18 -6.37
N ARG A 125 -4.77 -19.96 -5.56
CA ARG A 125 -5.95 -20.71 -6.03
C ARG A 125 -7.18 -19.82 -5.90
N THR A 126 -7.21 -18.74 -6.67
CA THR A 126 -8.40 -18.09 -7.24
C THR A 126 -7.91 -17.17 -8.35
N ARG A 127 -8.55 -17.25 -9.53
CA ARG A 127 -8.28 -16.39 -10.68
C ARG A 127 -8.47 -14.94 -10.21
N THR A 128 -7.67 -14.03 -10.76
CA THR A 128 -7.58 -12.60 -10.37
C THR A 128 -6.94 -12.31 -9.00
N CYS A 129 -5.63 -12.57 -8.90
CA CYS A 129 -4.74 -11.74 -8.10
C CYS A 129 -4.59 -10.38 -8.85
N SER A 130 -5.44 -9.37 -8.60
CA SER A 130 -5.26 -8.02 -9.13
C SER A 130 -4.06 -7.35 -8.45
N SER A 131 -3.02 -7.05 -9.24
CA SER A 131 -1.74 -6.50 -8.79
C SER A 131 -1.89 -5.14 -8.10
N PRO A 132 -1.24 -4.91 -6.92
CA PRO A 132 -0.80 -3.58 -6.54
C PRO A 132 0.64 -3.29 -6.99
N TRP A 133 1.24 -4.14 -7.84
CA TRP A 133 2.50 -3.83 -8.51
C TRP A 133 2.23 -3.01 -9.77
N THR A 134 1.83 -1.75 -9.57
CA THR A 134 2.11 -0.74 -10.58
C THR A 134 3.41 -0.08 -10.14
N PRO A 135 4.52 -0.18 -10.89
CA PRO A 135 5.64 0.72 -10.71
C PRO A 135 5.21 2.07 -11.32
N ARG A 136 4.32 2.79 -10.63
CA ARG A 136 4.26 4.23 -10.80
C ARG A 136 5.35 4.75 -9.88
N GLY A 137 6.52 5.03 -10.45
CA GLY A 137 7.43 5.96 -9.81
C GLY A 137 6.61 7.16 -9.37
N CYS A 138 6.79 7.62 -8.13
CA CYS A 138 6.14 8.85 -7.68
C CYS A 138 6.42 9.92 -8.73
N PRO A 139 5.41 10.47 -9.44
CA PRO A 139 5.60 11.75 -10.07
C PRO A 139 5.95 12.73 -8.95
N ALA A 140 6.92 13.61 -9.19
CA ALA A 140 7.12 14.78 -8.34
C ALA A 140 5.76 15.46 -8.07
N PRO A 141 5.54 16.05 -6.89
CA PRO A 141 4.32 16.81 -6.65
C PRO A 141 4.16 17.84 -7.77
N PRO A 142 2.96 17.97 -8.39
CA PRO A 142 2.75 19.06 -9.33
C PRO A 142 3.02 20.37 -8.60
N ALA A 143 3.73 21.28 -9.28
CA ALA A 143 3.81 22.67 -8.84
C ALA A 143 2.41 23.19 -8.53
N SER A 144 2.29 23.92 -7.43
CA SER A 144 1.08 24.56 -6.92
C SER A 144 0.14 25.00 -8.06
N SER A 145 -1.00 24.32 -8.20
CA SER A 145 -2.08 24.83 -9.04
C SER A 145 -2.80 25.96 -8.32
N PRO A 146 -3.24 27.01 -9.04
CA PRO A 146 -3.87 28.17 -8.43
C PRO A 146 -5.22 27.80 -7.84
N SER A 147 -5.59 28.52 -6.78
CA SER A 147 -6.83 28.42 -6.02
C SER A 147 -8.06 28.21 -6.91
N LEU A 148 -8.80 27.12 -6.69
CA LEU A 148 -10.16 26.96 -7.19
C LEU A 148 -11.09 27.85 -6.34
N THR A 149 -11.60 28.92 -6.93
CA THR A 149 -12.78 29.62 -6.41
C THR A 149 -14.03 28.75 -6.61
N PRO A 150 -14.96 28.71 -5.64
CA PRO A 150 -16.19 27.95 -5.79
C PRO A 150 -17.10 28.62 -6.83
N ARG A 151 -17.43 27.88 -7.88
CA ARG A 151 -18.53 28.24 -8.80
C ARG A 151 -19.84 27.98 -8.05
N ARG A 152 -20.62 29.04 -7.84
CA ARG A 152 -22.02 28.92 -7.40
C ARG A 152 -22.79 28.24 -8.53
N ASP A 153 -23.42 27.11 -8.25
CA ASP A 153 -24.51 26.62 -9.09
C ASP A 153 -25.80 27.29 -8.60
N ASP A 154 -26.26 28.23 -9.41
CA ASP A 154 -27.59 28.82 -9.31
C ASP A 154 -28.60 27.75 -9.78
N GLY A 155 -29.50 27.35 -8.89
CA GLY A 155 -30.27 26.11 -9.00
C GLY A 155 -31.31 26.02 -10.11
N ARG A 156 -31.83 24.80 -10.30
CA ARG A 156 -33.23 24.54 -10.69
C ARG A 156 -33.70 23.15 -10.28
N THR A 157 -34.86 23.15 -9.66
CA THR A 157 -35.77 22.05 -9.29
C THR A 157 -36.19 21.15 -10.46
N ALA A 158 -36.34 19.85 -10.18
CA ALA A 158 -37.53 19.04 -10.45
C ALA A 158 -37.47 17.77 -9.58
#